data_AF-A0A094JIT4-F1
#
_entry.id   AF-A0A094JIT4-F1
#
_cell.length_a   1.000
_cell.length_b   1.000
_cell.length_c   1.000
_cell.angle_alpha   90.00
_cell.angle_beta   90.00
_cell.angle_gamma   90.00
#
_symmetry.space_group_name_H-M   'P 1'
#
loop_
_entity.id
_entity.type
_entity.pdbx_description
1 polymer ?
#
loop_
_entity_poly.entity_id
_entity_poly.type
_entity_poly.pdbx_seq_one_letter_code
_entity_poly.pdbx_strand_id
1 'polypeptide(L)'
;MKKGGVRVRVIVFMYVIVYYIALFSTSGQTEVVVRSFFSLGGICLSVILLWRASIRIKTNERIFWKWMTIGAICYLIAEAVYRIYEWSFQTEPPFPNWSDVFYIAHSLMYIASLLYIIMQQRKQIAMWQALFDALIVTCVTMAYSWIYIIQPIVHLEENVLYVAVLVAYPFLDLVMLFLLLLLFLQQMFVEFGYGTLLVSHYLCLQIRYIPFK
;
A
#
# COMPACT_ATOMS: atom_id res chain seq x y z
N MET A 1 11.39 -9.17 -23.80
CA MET A 1 10.74 -8.44 -22.68
C MET A 1 11.47 -8.50 -21.32
N LYS A 2 12.52 -9.32 -21.11
CA LYS A 2 13.21 -9.48 -19.80
C LYS A 2 14.02 -8.27 -19.27
N LYS A 3 14.55 -7.38 -20.12
CA LYS A 3 15.45 -6.27 -19.70
C LYS A 3 14.75 -5.10 -18.99
N GLY A 4 13.45 -4.90 -19.20
CA GLY A 4 12.71 -3.76 -18.63
C GLY A 4 12.45 -3.91 -17.13
N GLY A 5 12.06 -5.10 -16.68
CA GLY A 5 11.72 -5.36 -15.28
C GLY A 5 12.92 -5.24 -14.33
N VAL A 6 14.11 -5.64 -14.77
CA VAL A 6 15.34 -5.54 -13.95
C VAL A 6 15.71 -4.08 -13.67
N ARG A 7 15.56 -3.19 -14.66
CA ARG A 7 15.85 -1.74 -14.48
C ARG A 7 14.91 -1.10 -13.47
N VAL A 8 13.61 -1.41 -13.53
CA VAL A 8 12.63 -0.87 -12.59
C VAL A 8 12.92 -1.34 -11.15
N ARG A 9 13.31 -2.60 -10.96
CA ARG A 9 13.67 -3.14 -9.64
C ARG A 9 14.86 -2.43 -9.02
N VAL A 10 15.92 -2.20 -9.79
CA VAL A 10 17.12 -1.49 -9.31
C VAL A 10 16.78 -0.04 -8.94
N ILE A 11 15.94 0.63 -9.74
CA ILE A 11 15.51 2.00 -9.47
C ILE A 11 14.72 2.09 -8.17
N VAL A 12 13.75 1.19 -7.95
CA VAL A 12 12.98 1.13 -6.70
C VAL A 12 13.90 0.86 -5.50
N PHE A 13 14.81 -0.11 -5.63
CA PHE A 13 15.69 -0.47 -4.53
C PHE A 13 16.65 0.67 -4.16
N MET A 14 17.25 1.34 -5.16
CA MET A 14 18.02 2.56 -4.93
C MET A 14 17.17 3.66 -4.29
N TYR A 15 15.94 3.85 -4.76
CA TYR A 15 15.04 4.86 -4.23
C TYR A 15 14.75 4.67 -2.74
N VAL A 16 14.46 3.43 -2.33
CA VAL A 16 14.23 3.07 -0.91
C VAL A 16 15.50 3.30 -0.08
N ILE A 17 16.68 2.90 -0.57
CA ILE A 17 17.95 3.13 0.14
C ILE A 17 18.23 4.62 0.31
N VAL A 18 18.10 5.40 -0.75
CA VAL A 18 18.33 6.85 -0.71
C VAL A 18 17.36 7.52 0.27
N TYR A 19 16.10 7.08 0.31
CA TYR A 19 15.12 7.58 1.26
C TYR A 19 15.55 7.32 2.72
N TYR A 20 15.92 6.09 3.07
CA TYR A 20 16.35 5.78 4.43
C TYR A 20 17.62 6.54 4.83
N ILE A 21 18.60 6.66 3.92
CA ILE A 21 19.82 7.45 4.16
C ILE A 21 19.46 8.92 4.41
N ALA A 22 18.58 9.50 3.60
CA ALA A 22 18.15 10.90 3.74
C ALA A 22 17.39 11.14 5.05
N LEU A 23 16.58 10.17 5.49
CA LEU A 23 15.84 10.24 6.75
C LEU A 23 16.78 10.17 7.97
N PHE A 24 17.81 9.33 7.95
CA PHE A 24 18.81 9.28 9.02
C PHE A 24 19.74 10.51 9.06
N SER A 25 19.96 11.16 7.92
CA SER A 25 20.86 12.31 7.81
C SER A 25 20.22 13.65 8.22
N THR A 26 18.90 13.69 8.42
CA THR A 26 18.14 14.94 8.48
C THR A 26 17.35 15.02 9.79
N SER A 27 17.37 16.18 10.45
CA SER A 27 16.64 16.39 11.72
C SER A 27 15.88 17.72 11.73
N GLY A 28 14.66 17.73 12.29
CA GLY A 28 13.86 18.94 12.45
C GLY A 28 13.03 19.27 11.20
N GLN A 29 12.90 20.55 10.84
CA GLN A 29 12.04 20.98 9.72
C GLN A 29 12.48 20.41 8.35
N THR A 30 13.76 20.12 8.18
CA THR A 30 14.29 19.51 6.96
C THR A 30 13.80 18.07 6.78
N GLU A 31 13.49 17.35 7.86
CA GLU A 31 12.97 15.98 7.81
C GLU A 31 11.58 15.95 7.17
N VAL A 32 10.73 16.89 7.57
CA VAL A 32 9.36 17.05 7.03
C VAL A 32 9.42 17.31 5.53
N VAL A 33 10.26 18.24 5.12
CA VAL A 33 10.43 18.60 3.71
C VAL A 33 10.93 17.41 2.88
N VAL A 34 11.94 16.69 3.36
CA VAL A 34 12.46 15.49 2.71
C VAL A 34 11.36 14.42 2.61
N ARG A 35 10.63 14.14 3.69
CA ARG A 35 9.55 13.13 3.68
C ARG A 35 8.45 13.49 2.68
N SER A 36 8.06 14.76 2.57
CA SER A 36 7.04 15.22 1.62
C SER A 36 7.47 15.09 0.17
N PHE A 37 8.71 15.49 -0.16
CA PHE A 37 9.22 15.39 -1.53
C PHE A 37 9.34 13.94 -2.00
N PHE A 38 9.84 13.06 -1.12
CA PHE A 38 9.95 11.64 -1.44
C PHE A 38 8.56 10.97 -1.48
N SER A 39 7.62 11.24 -0.56
CA SER A 39 6.30 10.59 -0.66
C SER A 39 5.59 11.00 -1.96
N LEU A 40 5.49 12.30 -2.25
CA LEU A 40 4.79 12.79 -3.44
C LEU A 40 5.47 12.37 -4.74
N GLY A 41 6.81 12.41 -4.79
CA GLY A 41 7.57 11.96 -5.95
C GLY A 41 7.36 10.48 -6.27
N GLY A 42 7.40 9.63 -5.24
CA GLY A 42 7.17 8.19 -5.38
C GLY A 42 5.76 7.88 -5.87
N ILE A 43 4.75 8.56 -5.31
CA ILE A 43 3.34 8.33 -5.66
C ILE A 43 3.06 8.80 -7.09
N CYS A 44 3.51 10.00 -7.46
CA CYS A 44 3.36 10.51 -8.83
C CYS A 44 3.98 9.55 -9.86
N LEU A 45 5.18 9.04 -9.59
CA LEU A 45 5.82 8.03 -10.44
C LEU A 45 4.97 6.76 -10.53
N SER A 46 4.43 6.28 -9.40
CA SER A 46 3.57 5.09 -9.37
C SER A 46 2.30 5.25 -10.21
N VAL A 47 1.62 6.40 -10.10
CA VAL A 47 0.41 6.70 -10.88
C VAL A 47 0.75 6.72 -12.37
N ILE A 48 1.86 7.36 -12.77
CA ILE A 48 2.28 7.40 -14.17
C ILE A 48 2.57 5.99 -14.71
N LEU A 49 3.27 5.16 -13.94
CA LEU A 49 3.59 3.79 -14.35
C LEU A 49 2.33 2.92 -14.48
N LEU A 50 1.43 2.98 -13.50
CA LEU A 50 0.16 2.24 -13.50
C LEU A 50 -0.75 2.70 -14.63
N TRP A 51 -0.86 4.01 -14.85
CA TRP A 51 -1.63 4.59 -15.95
C TRP A 51 -1.09 4.15 -17.31
N ARG A 52 0.25 4.18 -17.50
CA ARG A 52 0.88 3.67 -18.73
C ARG A 52 0.63 2.18 -18.92
N ALA A 53 0.68 1.38 -17.86
CA ALA A 53 0.36 -0.05 -17.94
C ALA A 53 -1.10 -0.28 -18.35
N SER A 54 -2.03 0.49 -17.77
CA SER A 54 -3.48 0.45 -18.05
C SER A 54 -3.82 0.77 -19.52
N ILE A 55 -3.04 1.62 -20.18
CA ILE A 55 -3.23 1.95 -21.61
C ILE A 55 -2.55 0.93 -22.53
N ARG A 56 -1.39 0.41 -22.15
CA ARG A 56 -0.59 -0.52 -22.98
C ARG A 56 -1.20 -1.92 -23.05
N ILE A 57 -1.84 -2.38 -21.98
CA ILE A 57 -2.35 -3.74 -21.86
C ILE A 57 -3.78 -3.81 -22.40
N LYS A 58 -3.98 -4.61 -23.46
CA LYS A 58 -5.27 -4.77 -24.15
C LYS A 58 -6.05 -6.02 -23.73
N THR A 59 -5.52 -6.82 -22.80
CA THR A 59 -6.13 -8.06 -22.31
C THR A 59 -7.12 -7.79 -21.17
N ASN A 60 -7.78 -8.84 -20.65
CA ASN A 60 -8.70 -8.76 -19.50
C ASN A 60 -8.03 -8.15 -18.25
N GLU A 61 -6.71 -8.23 -18.14
CA GLU A 61 -5.91 -7.60 -17.10
C GLU A 61 -6.01 -6.07 -17.09
N ARG A 62 -6.52 -5.45 -18.16
CA ARG A 62 -6.76 -4.00 -18.21
C ARG A 62 -7.65 -3.53 -17.07
N ILE A 63 -8.63 -4.34 -16.66
CA ILE A 63 -9.50 -4.00 -15.52
C ILE A 63 -8.65 -3.92 -14.25
N PHE A 64 -7.84 -4.94 -13.95
CA PHE A 64 -6.90 -4.92 -12.82
C PHE A 64 -6.07 -3.63 -12.77
N TRP A 65 -5.43 -3.25 -13.88
CA TRP A 65 -4.60 -2.04 -13.94
C TRP A 65 -5.39 -0.74 -13.77
N LYS A 66 -6.64 -0.69 -14.24
CA LYS A 66 -7.51 0.47 -14.02
C LYS A 66 -7.85 0.65 -12.54
N TRP A 67 -8.29 -0.40 -11.85
CA TRP A 67 -8.59 -0.35 -10.41
C TRP A 67 -7.36 0.04 -9.59
N MET A 68 -6.20 -0.54 -9.92
CA MET A 68 -4.91 -0.16 -9.34
C MET A 68 -4.58 1.33 -9.53
N THR A 69 -4.82 1.86 -10.74
CA THR A 69 -4.53 3.27 -11.04
C THR A 69 -5.50 4.20 -10.29
N ILE A 70 -6.77 3.85 -10.21
CA ILE A 70 -7.78 4.60 -9.44
C ILE A 70 -7.38 4.63 -7.96
N GLY A 71 -7.01 3.47 -7.39
CA GLY A 71 -6.51 3.42 -6.01
C GLY A 71 -5.28 4.30 -5.81
N ALA A 72 -4.30 4.28 -6.72
CA ALA A 72 -3.11 5.12 -6.63
C ALA A 72 -3.43 6.63 -6.70
N ILE A 73 -4.46 7.02 -7.48
CA ILE A 73 -4.96 8.39 -7.51
C ILE A 73 -5.62 8.76 -6.17
N CYS A 74 -6.43 7.87 -5.58
CA CYS A 74 -6.99 8.10 -4.24
C CYS A 74 -5.89 8.34 -3.22
N TYR A 75 -4.82 7.54 -3.24
CA TYR A 75 -3.68 7.74 -2.34
C TYR A 75 -2.96 9.07 -2.56
N LEU A 76 -2.77 9.46 -3.84
CA LEU A 76 -2.19 10.76 -4.17
C LEU A 76 -3.03 11.91 -3.59
N ILE A 77 -4.36 11.82 -3.68
CA ILE A 77 -5.27 12.82 -3.10
C ILE A 77 -5.14 12.82 -1.57
N ALA A 78 -5.11 11.64 -0.94
CA ALA A 78 -4.97 11.51 0.50
C ALA A 78 -3.68 12.16 1.03
N GLU A 79 -2.56 11.88 0.38
CA GLU A 79 -1.27 12.51 0.71
C GLU A 79 -1.29 14.00 0.43
N ALA A 80 -1.84 14.45 -0.70
CA ALA A 80 -1.95 15.89 -0.99
C ALA A 80 -2.74 16.63 0.10
N VAL A 81 -3.88 16.08 0.54
CA VAL A 81 -4.66 16.64 1.65
C VAL A 81 -3.81 16.68 2.92
N TYR A 82 -3.12 15.59 3.27
CA TYR A 82 -2.27 15.56 4.46
C TYR A 82 -1.16 16.62 4.42
N ARG A 83 -0.48 16.77 3.27
CA ARG A 83 0.59 17.77 3.10
C ARG A 83 0.07 19.20 3.15
N ILE A 84 -1.17 19.45 2.70
CA ILE A 84 -1.79 20.77 2.85
C ILE A 84 -1.93 21.14 4.33
N TYR A 85 -2.31 20.20 5.19
CA TYR A 85 -2.37 20.43 6.64
C TYR A 85 -0.98 20.71 7.24
N GLU A 86 -0.02 19.87 6.92
CA GLU A 86 1.36 19.97 7.42
C GLU A 86 2.05 21.29 6.98
N TRP A 87 1.85 21.72 5.73
CA TRP A 87 2.47 22.96 5.22
C TRP A 87 1.70 24.23 5.58
N SER A 88 0.38 24.21 5.52
CA SER A 88 -0.44 25.42 5.72
C SER A 88 -0.69 25.70 7.20
N PHE A 89 -0.88 24.65 8.00
CA PHE A 89 -1.27 24.76 9.40
C PHE A 89 -0.18 24.31 10.37
N GLN A 90 0.97 23.84 9.87
CA GLN A 90 2.10 23.31 10.67
C GLN A 90 1.66 22.30 11.74
N THR A 91 0.58 21.59 11.46
CA THR A 91 -0.08 20.65 12.37
C THR A 91 -0.51 19.42 11.59
N GLU A 92 -0.60 18.29 12.30
CA GLU A 92 -1.18 17.08 11.73
C GLU A 92 -2.69 17.29 11.52
N PRO A 93 -3.26 16.70 10.45
CA PRO A 93 -4.69 16.77 10.23
C PRO A 93 -5.45 16.18 11.42
N PRO A 94 -6.55 16.81 11.85
CA PRO A 94 -7.37 16.29 12.92
C PRO A 94 -7.95 14.93 12.51
N PHE A 95 -7.76 13.91 13.34
CA PHE A 95 -8.20 12.56 13.02
C PHE A 95 -9.59 12.26 13.61
N PRO A 96 -10.52 11.63 12.85
CA PRO A 96 -10.45 11.31 11.41
C PRO A 96 -10.65 12.53 10.49
N ASN A 97 -10.05 12.50 9.30
CA ASN A 97 -10.13 13.54 8.26
C ASN A 97 -10.52 12.96 6.88
N TRP A 98 -10.79 13.84 5.92
CA TRP A 98 -10.93 13.55 4.50
C TRP A 98 -9.78 12.74 3.92
N SER A 99 -8.54 12.92 4.41
CA SER A 99 -7.41 12.08 3.99
C SER A 99 -7.65 10.60 4.30
N ASP A 100 -8.26 10.28 5.45
CA ASP A 100 -8.54 8.91 5.86
C ASP A 100 -9.55 8.21 4.96
N VAL A 101 -10.55 8.97 4.47
CA VAL A 101 -11.52 8.46 3.49
C VAL A 101 -10.81 8.02 2.21
N PHE A 102 -9.88 8.84 1.71
CA PHE A 102 -9.12 8.52 0.51
C PHE A 102 -8.08 7.40 0.73
N TYR A 103 -7.51 7.27 1.93
CA TYR A 103 -6.66 6.13 2.28
C TYR A 103 -7.44 4.82 2.31
N ILE A 104 -8.62 4.79 2.95
CA ILE A 104 -9.50 3.61 2.95
C ILE A 104 -9.93 3.28 1.52
N ALA A 105 -10.34 4.27 0.74
CA ALA A 105 -10.71 4.08 -0.66
C ALA A 105 -9.55 3.48 -1.48
N HIS A 106 -8.32 3.95 -1.28
CA HIS A 106 -7.14 3.35 -1.91
C HIS A 106 -7.04 1.85 -1.62
N SER A 107 -7.07 1.46 -0.34
CA SER A 107 -6.94 0.06 0.08
C SER A 107 -8.07 -0.80 -0.49
N LEU A 108 -9.31 -0.31 -0.51
CA LEU A 108 -10.46 -1.01 -1.10
C LEU A 108 -10.30 -1.22 -2.61
N MET A 109 -9.83 -0.20 -3.34
CA MET A 109 -9.58 -0.32 -4.79
C MET A 109 -8.45 -1.32 -5.08
N TYR A 110 -7.43 -1.36 -4.23
CA TYR A 110 -6.34 -2.32 -4.34
C TYR A 110 -6.84 -3.74 -4.08
N ILE A 111 -7.58 -3.96 -2.99
CA ILE A 111 -8.23 -5.24 -2.67
C ILE A 111 -9.12 -5.69 -3.84
N ALA A 112 -9.97 -4.82 -4.38
CA ALA A 112 -10.83 -5.12 -5.53
C ALA A 112 -10.03 -5.53 -6.77
N SER A 113 -8.90 -4.86 -7.03
CA SER A 113 -8.02 -5.23 -8.14
C SER A 113 -7.39 -6.62 -7.93
N LEU A 114 -6.88 -6.91 -6.74
CA LEU A 114 -6.25 -8.20 -6.41
C LEU A 114 -7.27 -9.33 -6.48
N LEU A 115 -8.48 -9.14 -5.96
CA LEU A 115 -9.57 -10.10 -6.07
C LEU A 115 -9.92 -10.38 -7.54
N TYR A 116 -10.01 -9.34 -8.37
CA TYR A 116 -10.30 -9.51 -9.80
C TYR A 116 -9.28 -10.42 -10.48
N ILE A 117 -7.97 -10.22 -10.25
CA ILE A 117 -6.93 -11.05 -10.89
C ILE A 117 -6.91 -12.48 -10.33
N ILE A 118 -7.21 -12.68 -9.05
CA ILE A 118 -7.35 -14.01 -8.43
C ILE A 118 -8.54 -14.76 -9.08
N MET A 119 -9.68 -14.11 -9.27
CA MET A 119 -10.88 -14.72 -9.84
C MET A 119 -10.72 -15.15 -11.30
N GLN A 120 -9.78 -14.54 -12.05
CA GLN A 120 -9.49 -14.94 -13.43
C GLN A 120 -8.61 -16.20 -13.51
N GLN A 121 -8.11 -16.73 -12.39
CA GLN A 121 -7.25 -17.91 -12.35
C GLN A 121 -8.05 -19.19 -12.56
N ARG A 122 -7.55 -20.09 -13.41
CA ARG A 122 -8.21 -21.36 -13.77
C ARG A 122 -7.61 -22.60 -13.07
N LYS A 123 -6.49 -22.47 -12.34
CA LYS A 123 -5.78 -23.61 -11.71
C LYS A 123 -6.27 -23.84 -10.28
N GLN A 124 -7.33 -24.65 -10.13
CA GLN A 124 -8.04 -24.84 -8.86
C GLN A 124 -7.24 -25.60 -7.77
N ILE A 125 -6.35 -26.53 -8.13
CA ILE A 125 -5.65 -27.37 -7.12
C ILE A 125 -4.54 -26.58 -6.42
N ALA A 126 -3.73 -25.81 -7.15
CA ALA A 126 -2.70 -24.94 -6.58
C ALA A 126 -3.29 -23.78 -5.77
N MET A 127 -4.55 -23.43 -6.02
CA MET A 127 -5.26 -22.35 -5.31
C MET A 127 -5.54 -22.71 -3.85
N TRP A 128 -5.91 -23.96 -3.55
CA TRP A 128 -6.23 -24.38 -2.18
C TRP A 128 -5.00 -24.43 -1.27
N GLN A 129 -3.88 -24.95 -1.77
CA GLN A 129 -2.62 -24.98 -1.01
C GLN A 129 -2.15 -23.56 -0.68
N ALA A 130 -2.09 -22.68 -1.70
CA ALA A 130 -1.74 -21.28 -1.51
C ALA A 130 -2.70 -20.53 -0.57
N LEU A 131 -3.99 -20.89 -0.58
CA LEU A 131 -5.00 -20.32 0.32
C LEU A 131 -4.73 -20.69 1.77
N PHE A 132 -4.46 -21.97 2.07
CA PHE A 132 -4.15 -22.39 3.43
C PHE A 132 -2.84 -21.78 3.93
N ASP A 133 -1.80 -21.76 3.10
CA ASP A 133 -0.51 -21.15 3.45
C ASP A 133 -0.66 -19.64 3.74
N ALA A 134 -1.39 -18.91 2.87
CA ALA A 134 -1.69 -17.50 3.10
C ALA A 134 -2.54 -17.28 4.36
N LEU A 135 -3.54 -18.13 4.61
CA LEU A 135 -4.37 -18.07 5.82
C LEU A 135 -3.54 -18.27 7.08
N ILE A 136 -2.64 -19.25 7.12
CA ILE A 136 -1.80 -19.51 8.29
C ILE A 136 -0.99 -18.26 8.64
N VAL A 137 -0.30 -17.66 7.65
CA VAL A 137 0.51 -16.46 7.86
C VAL A 137 -0.35 -15.27 8.29
N THR A 138 -1.50 -15.05 7.64
CA THR A 138 -2.41 -13.96 8.01
C THR A 138 -3.02 -14.17 9.40
N CYS A 139 -3.38 -15.38 9.79
CA CYS A 139 -3.92 -15.68 11.13
C CYS A 139 -2.89 -15.40 12.22
N VAL A 140 -1.63 -15.79 12.02
CA VAL A 140 -0.54 -15.46 12.95
C VAL A 140 -0.39 -13.93 13.04
N THR A 141 -0.34 -13.24 11.90
CA THR A 141 -0.19 -11.78 11.86
C THR A 141 -1.39 -11.06 12.50
N MET A 142 -2.61 -11.57 12.29
CA MET A 142 -3.84 -11.08 12.91
C MET A 142 -3.80 -11.25 14.43
N ALA A 143 -3.32 -12.38 14.94
CA ALA A 143 -3.19 -12.58 16.39
C ALA A 143 -2.21 -11.57 17.02
N TYR A 144 -1.06 -11.33 16.40
CA TYR A 144 -0.13 -10.29 16.83
C TYR A 144 -0.74 -8.89 16.73
N SER A 145 -1.36 -8.56 15.60
CA SER A 145 -2.04 -7.28 15.39
C SER A 145 -3.15 -7.05 16.41
N TRP A 146 -3.89 -8.09 16.77
CA TRP A 146 -4.93 -8.01 17.81
C TRP A 146 -4.35 -7.58 19.15
N ILE A 147 -3.33 -8.29 19.65
CA ILE A 147 -2.76 -8.06 20.99
C ILE A 147 -2.06 -6.69 21.07
N TYR A 148 -1.28 -6.34 20.05
CA TYR A 148 -0.38 -5.18 20.11
C TYR A 148 -0.97 -3.91 19.49
N ILE A 149 -1.99 -4.00 18.64
CA ILE A 149 -2.53 -2.86 17.89
C ILE A 149 -4.02 -2.69 18.17
N ILE A 150 -4.85 -3.67 17.78
CA ILE A 150 -6.31 -3.52 17.80
C ILE A 150 -6.86 -3.45 19.23
N GLN A 151 -6.40 -4.33 20.13
CA GLN A 151 -6.86 -4.35 21.52
C GLN A 151 -6.57 -3.02 22.23
N PRO A 152 -5.34 -2.46 22.20
CA PRO A 152 -5.08 -1.12 22.74
C PRO A 152 -5.98 -0.03 22.16
N ILE A 153 -6.22 -0.04 20.84
CA ILE A 153 -7.05 0.95 20.15
C ILE A 153 -8.50 0.92 20.65
N VAL A 154 -9.07 -0.27 20.84
CA VAL A 154 -10.47 -0.44 21.27
C VAL A 154 -10.69 0.04 22.70
N HIS A 155 -9.64 0.09 23.53
CA HIS A 155 -9.70 0.59 24.91
C HIS A 155 -9.38 2.09 25.02
N LEU A 156 -9.17 2.79 23.91
CA LEU A 156 -9.00 4.24 23.93
C LEU A 156 -10.32 4.91 24.34
N GLU A 157 -10.23 5.90 25.22
CA GLU A 157 -11.36 6.75 25.64
C GLU A 157 -11.66 7.82 24.58
N GLU A 158 -11.88 7.38 23.34
CA GLU A 158 -12.13 8.22 22.17
C GLU A 158 -13.51 7.96 21.57
N ASN A 159 -13.96 8.85 20.69
CA ASN A 159 -15.25 8.69 20.02
C ASN A 159 -15.30 7.42 19.14
N VAL A 160 -16.48 6.81 19.01
CA VAL A 160 -16.67 5.57 18.22
C VAL A 160 -16.14 5.69 16.78
N LEU A 161 -16.32 6.85 16.15
CA LEU A 161 -15.81 7.10 14.79
C LEU A 161 -14.28 7.07 14.73
N TYR A 162 -13.60 7.63 15.74
CA TYR A 162 -12.14 7.61 15.85
C TYR A 162 -11.64 6.16 15.89
N VAL A 163 -12.17 5.39 16.83
CA VAL A 163 -11.79 3.98 17.02
C VAL A 163 -12.09 3.16 15.77
N ALA A 164 -13.26 3.35 15.15
CA ALA A 164 -13.65 2.61 13.95
C ALA A 164 -12.69 2.87 12.77
N VAL A 165 -12.33 4.13 12.51
CA VAL A 165 -11.37 4.46 11.43
C VAL A 165 -9.98 3.93 11.77
N LEU A 166 -9.56 4.05 13.03
CA LEU A 166 -8.22 3.60 13.45
C LEU A 166 -8.06 2.08 13.37
N VAL A 167 -9.11 1.30 13.69
CA VAL A 167 -9.13 -0.17 13.51
C VAL A 167 -9.26 -0.59 12.05
N ALA A 168 -9.91 0.23 11.20
CA ALA A 168 -10.05 -0.08 9.79
C ALA A 168 -8.69 -0.21 9.07
N TYR A 169 -7.69 0.57 9.46
CA TYR A 169 -6.34 0.52 8.89
C TYR A 169 -5.64 -0.84 9.04
N PRO A 170 -5.36 -1.35 10.26
CA PRO A 170 -4.73 -2.65 10.42
C PRO A 170 -5.59 -3.78 9.85
N PHE A 171 -6.92 -3.65 9.86
CA PHE A 171 -7.80 -4.63 9.24
C PHE A 171 -7.62 -4.70 7.72
N LEU A 172 -7.66 -3.56 7.03
CA LEU A 172 -7.47 -3.49 5.58
C LEU A 172 -6.06 -3.97 5.17
N ASP A 173 -5.05 -3.65 5.98
CA ASP A 173 -3.68 -4.14 5.76
C ASP A 173 -3.58 -5.66 5.86
N LEU A 174 -4.29 -6.30 6.79
CA LEU A 174 -4.33 -7.75 6.94
C LEU A 174 -5.04 -8.45 5.77
N VAL A 175 -6.15 -7.88 5.30
CA VAL A 175 -6.85 -8.38 4.10
C VAL A 175 -5.94 -8.28 2.88
N MET A 176 -5.26 -7.16 2.73
CA MET A 176 -4.41 -6.91 1.59
C MET A 176 -3.12 -7.77 1.64
N LEU A 177 -2.54 -7.98 2.83
CA LEU A 177 -1.48 -8.96 3.07
C LEU A 177 -1.90 -10.37 2.63
N PHE A 178 -3.08 -10.82 3.06
CA PHE A 178 -3.62 -12.13 2.70
C PHE A 178 -3.70 -12.31 1.17
N LEU A 179 -4.26 -11.34 0.46
CA LEU A 179 -4.41 -11.40 -1.00
C LEU A 179 -3.05 -11.37 -1.72
N LEU A 180 -2.10 -10.59 -1.23
CA LEU A 180 -0.74 -10.55 -1.78
C LEU A 180 -0.02 -11.89 -1.58
N LEU A 181 -0.12 -12.49 -0.39
CA LEU A 181 0.46 -13.80 -0.10
C LEU A 181 -0.17 -14.88 -0.96
N LEU A 182 -1.49 -14.87 -1.10
CA LEU A 182 -2.21 -15.80 -1.96
C LEU A 182 -1.71 -15.74 -3.41
N LEU A 183 -1.55 -14.53 -3.95
CA LEU A 183 -1.02 -14.31 -5.29
C LEU A 183 0.46 -14.69 -5.43
N PHE A 184 1.26 -14.43 -4.40
CA PHE A 184 2.68 -14.77 -4.37
C PHE A 184 2.90 -16.29 -4.40
N LEU A 185 2.17 -17.01 -3.55
CA LEU A 185 2.27 -18.46 -3.39
C LEU A 185 1.71 -19.22 -4.60
N GLN A 186 0.77 -18.63 -5.35
CA GLN A 186 0.30 -19.15 -6.63
C GLN A 186 1.33 -19.07 -7.77
N GLN A 187 2.60 -18.71 -7.49
CA GLN A 187 3.73 -18.61 -8.44
C GLN A 187 3.56 -17.54 -9.54
N MET A 188 2.60 -16.63 -9.43
CA MET A 188 2.36 -15.57 -10.42
C MET A 188 3.43 -14.46 -10.40
N PHE A 189 4.19 -14.35 -9.30
CA PHE A 189 5.20 -13.29 -9.09
C PHE A 189 6.48 -13.48 -9.92
N VAL A 190 6.83 -14.72 -10.28
CA VAL A 190 8.13 -15.04 -10.87
C VAL A 190 8.18 -14.75 -12.37
N GLU A 191 7.06 -14.86 -13.09
CA GLU A 191 7.07 -14.74 -14.56
C GLU A 191 6.83 -13.31 -15.09
N PHE A 192 6.12 -12.44 -14.37
CA PHE A 192 5.56 -11.23 -15.01
C PHE A 192 5.86 -9.85 -14.38
N GLY A 193 6.58 -9.75 -13.26
CA GLY A 193 7.00 -8.44 -12.73
C GLY A 193 5.89 -7.55 -12.11
N TYR A 194 4.63 -7.99 -12.09
CA TYR A 194 3.52 -7.38 -11.33
C TYR A 194 3.86 -7.22 -9.85
N GLY A 195 4.50 -8.25 -9.31
CA GLY A 195 4.79 -8.36 -7.90
C GLY A 195 5.75 -7.32 -7.34
N THR A 196 6.74 -6.94 -8.14
CA THR A 196 7.71 -5.93 -7.71
C THR A 196 7.14 -4.51 -7.72
N LEU A 197 6.16 -4.21 -8.59
CA LEU A 197 5.48 -2.92 -8.58
C LEU A 197 4.52 -2.81 -7.39
N LEU A 198 3.76 -3.87 -7.11
CA LEU A 198 2.88 -3.94 -5.94
C LEU A 198 3.65 -3.87 -4.63
N VAL A 199 4.68 -4.70 -4.45
CA VAL A 199 5.52 -4.70 -3.24
C VAL A 199 6.30 -3.40 -3.11
N SER A 200 6.77 -2.80 -4.22
CA SER A 200 7.42 -1.47 -4.17
C SER A 200 6.47 -0.35 -3.77
N HIS A 201 5.23 -0.40 -4.26
CA HIS A 201 4.20 0.56 -3.87
C HIS A 201 3.88 0.36 -2.40
N TYR A 202 3.63 -0.89 -1.98
CA TYR A 202 3.35 -1.24 -0.59
C TYR A 202 4.46 -0.85 0.39
N LEU A 203 5.72 -1.12 0.06
CA LEU A 203 6.87 -0.67 0.84
C LEU A 203 6.95 0.86 0.91
N CYS A 204 6.60 1.55 -0.18
CA CYS A 204 6.53 3.01 -0.19
C CYS A 204 5.37 3.57 0.67
N LEU A 205 4.29 2.80 0.84
CA LEU A 205 3.13 3.11 1.67
C LEU A 205 3.37 2.82 3.16
N GLN A 206 4.04 1.71 3.48
CA GLN A 206 4.34 1.29 4.86
C GLN A 206 5.33 2.21 5.57
N ILE A 207 6.12 2.99 4.81
CA ILE A 207 7.04 4.04 5.30
C ILE A 207 6.33 5.14 6.11
N ARG A 208 4.99 5.23 6.05
CA ARG A 208 4.17 6.16 6.84
C ARG A 208 3.74 5.62 8.20
N TYR A 209 3.64 4.30 8.36
CA TYR A 209 3.02 3.65 9.53
C TYR A 209 3.97 3.38 10.70
N ILE A 210 5.16 3.97 10.70
CA ILE A 210 6.07 3.89 11.85
C ILE A 210 5.99 5.21 12.61
N PRO A 211 5.08 5.33 13.61
CA PRO A 211 5.21 6.36 14.61
C PRO A 211 6.39 5.96 15.49
N PHE A 212 7.59 6.43 15.15
CA PHE A 212 8.59 6.65 16.20
C PHE A 212 8.40 8.07 16.70
N LYS A 213 7.44 8.23 17.60
CA LYS A 213 7.53 9.04 18.81
C LYS A 213 6.39 8.69 19.75
#